data_AF-A0A956EG14-F1
#
_entry.id   AF-A0A956EG14-F1
#
_cell.length_a   1.000
_cell.length_b   1.000
_cell.length_c   1.000
_cell.angle_alpha   90.00
_cell.angle_beta   90.00
_cell.angle_gamma   90.00
#
_symmetry.space_group_name_H-M   'P 1'
#
loop_
_entity.id
_entity.type
_entity.pdbx_description
1 polymer ?
#
loop_
_entity_poly.entity_id
_entity_poly.type
_entity_poly.pdbx_seq_one_letter_code
_entity_poly.pdbx_strand_id
1 'polypeptide(L)'
;MPMLADLDDPPRSRLPGLLAGSLIGLPAVGLLAWLILPPLMGSILGGAESFDQRLRREDTYMQAICTEGLDVERDKELCGCVWAVEYPSLDCRHRFLRWSLDRHVTSCGDEATRKQALSFCACVDVISESVVKAEAALATDESLAPAEILKLENCIALDDALELPSLESLGVASAPE
;
A
#
# COMPACT_ATOMS: atom_id res chain seq x y z
N MET A 1 73.78 32.36 -7.12
CA MET A 1 72.63 32.54 -6.20
C MET A 1 71.41 32.82 -7.07
N PRO A 2 70.22 32.42 -6.62
CA PRO A 2 69.27 31.54 -7.32
C PRO A 2 68.92 32.02 -8.74
N MET A 3 68.86 31.10 -9.70
CA MET A 3 68.52 31.43 -11.09
C MET A 3 67.05 31.88 -11.18
N LEU A 4 66.85 33.07 -11.74
CA LEU A 4 65.57 33.68 -12.12
C LEU A 4 64.72 32.86 -13.11
N ALA A 5 65.07 31.60 -13.38
CA ALA A 5 64.39 30.71 -14.32
C ALA A 5 63.29 29.87 -13.67
N ASP A 6 63.10 29.95 -12.35
CA ASP A 6 62.17 29.10 -11.58
C ASP A 6 60.93 29.86 -11.07
N LEU A 7 60.69 31.10 -11.55
CA LEU A 7 59.54 31.93 -11.15
C LEU A 7 58.48 32.12 -12.25
N ASP A 8 58.68 31.55 -13.44
CA ASP A 8 57.88 31.87 -14.64
C ASP A 8 57.04 30.69 -15.16
N ASP A 9 56.71 29.69 -14.33
CA ASP A 9 55.69 28.69 -14.67
C ASP A 9 54.29 29.22 -14.31
N PRO A 10 53.49 29.74 -15.27
CA PRO A 10 52.12 30.13 -14.98
C PRO A 10 51.30 28.90 -14.59
N PRO A 11 50.36 29.01 -13.62
CA PRO A 11 49.53 27.89 -13.25
C PRO A 11 48.76 27.40 -14.48
N ARG A 12 48.98 26.13 -14.86
CA ARG A 12 48.26 25.49 -15.98
C ARG A 12 46.76 25.75 -15.83
N SER A 13 46.18 26.48 -16.77
CA SER A 13 44.76 26.80 -16.75
C SER A 13 43.95 25.49 -16.73
N ARG A 14 43.01 25.36 -15.79
CA ARG A 14 42.13 24.18 -15.65
C ARG A 14 40.89 24.25 -16.56
N LEU A 15 40.66 25.40 -17.19
CA LEU A 15 39.58 25.69 -18.13
C LEU A 15 39.51 24.73 -19.34
N PRO A 16 40.63 24.39 -20.01
CA PRO A 16 40.61 23.44 -21.13
C PRO A 16 40.20 22.03 -20.68
N GLY A 17 40.64 21.61 -19.49
CA GLY A 17 40.26 20.33 -18.90
C GLY A 17 38.77 20.27 -18.53
N LEU A 18 38.21 21.37 -18.02
CA LEU A 18 36.78 21.49 -17.73
C LEU A 18 35.92 21.49 -19.01
N LEU A 19 36.34 22.23 -20.04
CA LEU A 19 35.61 22.27 -21.32
C LEU A 19 35.64 20.91 -22.02
N ALA A 20 36.80 20.24 -22.08
CA ALA A 20 36.92 18.89 -22.61
C ALA A 20 36.11 17.88 -21.79
N GLY A 21 36.15 17.99 -20.47
CA GLY A 21 35.35 17.17 -19.56
C GLY A 21 33.84 17.36 -19.77
N SER A 22 33.38 18.60 -20.00
CA SER A 22 31.97 18.89 -20.27
C SER A 22 31.50 18.39 -21.63
N LEU A 23 32.33 18.52 -22.67
CA LEU A 23 32.04 18.06 -24.03
C LEU A 23 31.87 16.55 -24.14
N ILE A 24 32.52 15.78 -23.26
CA ILE A 24 32.43 14.32 -23.24
C ILE A 24 31.47 13.83 -22.15
N GLY A 25 31.52 14.46 -20.97
CA GLY A 25 30.71 14.10 -19.82
C GLY A 25 29.23 14.37 -20.00
N LEU A 26 28.83 15.53 -20.53
CA LEU A 26 27.42 15.86 -20.75
C LEU A 26 26.72 14.91 -21.73
N PRO A 27 27.27 14.59 -22.92
CA PRO A 27 26.61 13.65 -23.82
C PRO A 27 26.59 12.22 -23.25
N ALA A 28 27.64 11.80 -22.53
CA ALA A 28 27.63 10.50 -21.86
C ALA A 28 26.54 10.41 -20.77
N VAL A 29 26.42 11.43 -19.92
CA VAL A 29 25.38 11.52 -18.89
C VAL A 29 24.00 11.66 -19.54
N GLY A 30 23.86 12.46 -20.59
CA GLY A 30 22.61 12.62 -21.33
C GLY A 30 22.13 11.32 -21.98
N LEU A 31 23.05 10.54 -22.56
CA LEU A 31 22.73 9.26 -23.19
C LEU A 31 22.37 8.20 -22.14
N LEU A 32 23.08 8.20 -20.99
CA LEU A 32 22.77 7.32 -19.86
C LEU A 32 21.43 7.68 -19.21
N ALA A 33 21.15 8.98 -19.04
CA ALA A 33 19.87 9.48 -18.58
C ALA A 33 18.74 9.09 -19.54
N TRP A 34 18.94 9.26 -20.85
CA TRP A 34 17.97 8.85 -21.86
C TRP A 34 17.67 7.35 -21.85
N LEU A 35 18.66 6.52 -21.53
CA LEU A 35 18.48 5.07 -21.42
C LEU A 35 17.72 4.66 -20.13
N ILE A 36 18.00 5.33 -19.01
CA ILE A 36 17.53 4.90 -17.68
C ILE A 36 16.20 5.57 -17.27
N LEU A 37 15.97 6.82 -17.67
CA LEU A 37 14.75 7.56 -17.27
C LEU A 37 13.45 6.94 -17.79
N PRO A 38 13.33 6.50 -19.07
CA PRO A 38 12.08 5.94 -19.57
C PRO A 38 11.61 4.68 -18.81
N PRO A 39 12.43 3.65 -18.58
CA PRO A 39 11.98 2.48 -17.81
C PRO A 39 11.72 2.80 -16.34
N LEU A 40 12.47 3.74 -15.75
CA LEU A 40 12.26 4.18 -14.37
C LEU A 40 10.94 4.96 -14.21
N MET A 41 10.61 5.84 -15.15
CA MET A 41 9.30 6.50 -15.15
C MET A 41 8.19 5.49 -15.44
N GLY A 42 8.40 4.55 -16.36
CA GLY A 42 7.45 3.48 -16.66
C GLY A 42 7.13 2.60 -15.45
N SER A 43 8.12 2.25 -14.62
CA SER A 43 7.88 1.47 -13.41
C SER A 43 7.16 2.25 -12.31
N ILE A 44 7.48 3.54 -12.16
CA ILE A 44 6.81 4.41 -11.17
C ILE A 44 5.36 4.66 -11.57
N LEU A 45 5.11 5.08 -12.82
CA LEU A 45 3.76 5.34 -13.32
C LEU A 45 2.93 4.05 -13.42
N GLY A 46 3.51 2.94 -13.87
CA GLY A 46 2.83 1.64 -13.88
C GLY A 46 2.48 1.16 -12.47
N GLY A 47 3.38 1.39 -11.50
CA GLY A 47 3.11 1.18 -10.08
C GLY A 47 1.94 2.03 -9.58
N ALA A 48 1.91 3.32 -9.92
CA ALA A 48 0.85 4.24 -9.54
C ALA A 48 -0.51 3.88 -10.16
N GLU A 49 -0.56 3.48 -11.44
CA GLU A 49 -1.78 3.03 -12.10
C GLU A 49 -2.32 1.74 -11.47
N SER A 50 -1.43 0.78 -11.17
CA SER A 50 -1.82 -0.46 -10.50
C SER A 50 -2.36 -0.21 -9.09
N PHE A 51 -1.83 0.79 -8.39
CA PHE A 51 -2.28 1.21 -7.08
C PHE A 51 -3.66 1.91 -7.13
N ASP A 52 -3.84 2.85 -8.07
CA ASP A 52 -5.13 3.54 -8.29
C ASP A 52 -6.24 2.56 -8.68
N GLN A 53 -5.95 1.60 -9.56
CA GLN A 53 -6.91 0.55 -9.91
C GLN A 53 -7.26 -0.33 -8.71
N ARG A 54 -6.29 -0.64 -7.84
CA ARG A 54 -6.54 -1.43 -6.63
C ARG A 54 -7.46 -0.68 -5.66
N LEU A 55 -7.18 0.60 -5.40
CA LEU A 55 -8.01 1.44 -4.54
C LEU A 55 -9.45 1.56 -5.07
N ARG A 56 -9.64 1.75 -6.37
CA ARG A 56 -11.00 1.82 -6.96
C ARG A 56 -11.76 0.51 -6.86
N ARG A 57 -11.09 -0.64 -7.00
CA ARG A 57 -11.73 -1.95 -6.78
C ARG A 57 -12.15 -2.09 -5.32
N GLU A 58 -11.31 -1.64 -4.40
CA GLU A 58 -11.59 -1.65 -2.97
C GLU A 58 -12.74 -0.69 -2.62
N ASP A 59 -12.77 0.53 -3.18
CA ASP A 59 -13.90 1.47 -3.04
C ASP A 59 -15.21 0.85 -3.49
N THR A 60 -15.19 0.22 -4.68
CA THR A 60 -16.38 -0.43 -5.25
C THR A 60 -16.85 -1.57 -4.34
N TYR A 61 -15.92 -2.35 -3.79
CA TYR A 61 -16.23 -3.42 -2.86
C TYR A 61 -16.81 -2.87 -1.55
N MET A 62 -16.21 -1.82 -0.96
CA MET A 62 -16.71 -1.15 0.26
C MET A 62 -18.11 -0.56 0.07
N GLN A 63 -18.37 0.03 -1.10
CA GLN A 63 -19.70 0.53 -1.43
C GLN A 63 -20.68 -0.62 -1.59
N ALA A 64 -20.29 -1.69 -2.29
CA ALA A 64 -21.15 -2.85 -2.53
C ALA A 64 -21.59 -3.52 -1.23
N ILE A 65 -20.68 -3.79 -0.28
CA ILE A 65 -21.01 -4.39 1.03
C ILE A 65 -21.97 -3.53 1.87
N CYS A 66 -22.06 -2.23 1.58
CA CYS A 66 -22.97 -1.31 2.25
C CYS A 66 -24.30 -1.08 1.52
N THR A 67 -24.52 -1.71 0.37
CA THR A 67 -25.81 -1.65 -0.33
C THR A 67 -26.89 -2.48 0.36
N GLU A 68 -28.15 -2.15 0.13
CA GLU A 68 -29.30 -2.89 0.69
C GLU A 68 -29.52 -4.27 0.06
N GLY A 69 -28.80 -4.59 -1.03
CA GLY A 69 -28.98 -5.81 -1.82
C GLY A 69 -28.20 -7.04 -1.33
N LEU A 70 -27.38 -6.90 -0.29
CA LEU A 70 -26.61 -8.00 0.31
C LEU A 70 -27.18 -8.39 1.67
N ASP A 71 -27.40 -9.69 1.89
CA ASP A 71 -27.87 -10.26 3.16
C ASP A 71 -26.69 -10.44 4.14
N VAL A 72 -26.07 -9.33 4.49
CA VAL A 72 -24.95 -9.26 5.44
C VAL A 72 -25.35 -8.35 6.59
N GLU A 73 -25.01 -8.73 7.82
CA GLU A 73 -25.15 -7.83 8.97
C GLU A 73 -24.31 -6.57 8.74
N ARG A 74 -25.00 -5.48 8.42
CA ARG A 74 -24.38 -4.22 8.03
C ARG A 74 -23.73 -3.59 9.24
N ASP A 75 -22.41 -3.48 9.17
CA ASP A 75 -21.64 -2.70 10.12
C ASP A 75 -22.00 -1.22 9.93
N LYS A 76 -22.76 -0.69 10.90
CA LYS A 76 -23.28 0.70 10.88
C LYS A 76 -22.15 1.71 10.91
N GLU A 77 -21.03 1.35 11.53
CA GLU A 77 -19.87 2.21 11.67
C GLU A 77 -19.10 2.30 10.36
N LEU A 78 -18.92 1.18 9.67
CA LEU A 78 -18.31 1.15 8.33
C LEU A 78 -19.22 1.85 7.31
N CYS A 79 -20.49 1.45 7.21
CA CYS A 79 -21.38 2.00 6.19
C CYS A 79 -21.74 3.47 6.42
N GLY A 80 -21.81 3.90 7.68
CA GLY A 80 -21.92 5.32 8.01
C GLY A 80 -20.74 6.14 7.49
N CYS A 81 -19.51 5.61 7.55
CA CYS A 81 -18.34 6.26 6.98
C CYS A 81 -18.38 6.24 5.44
N VAL A 82 -18.62 5.07 4.84
CA VAL A 82 -18.60 4.89 3.37
C VAL A 82 -19.59 5.81 2.65
N TRP A 83 -20.77 6.05 3.21
CA TRP A 83 -21.76 6.95 2.61
C TRP A 83 -21.44 8.44 2.79
N ALA A 84 -20.55 8.79 3.72
CA ALA A 84 -20.23 10.18 4.06
C ALA A 84 -19.02 10.73 3.29
N VAL A 85 -18.28 9.88 2.57
CA VAL A 85 -17.01 10.23 1.93
C VAL A 85 -17.01 9.89 0.44
N GLU A 86 -16.13 10.56 -0.30
CA GLU A 86 -15.97 10.36 -1.76
C GLU A 86 -15.03 9.17 -2.07
N TYR A 87 -14.01 8.94 -1.23
CA TYR A 87 -12.97 7.91 -1.42
C TYR A 87 -12.88 6.98 -0.20
N PRO A 88 -13.80 6.01 -0.05
CA PRO A 88 -13.92 5.18 1.14
C PRO A 88 -12.68 4.34 1.47
N SER A 89 -11.93 3.88 0.45
CA SER A 89 -10.70 3.11 0.63
C SER A 89 -9.58 3.88 1.31
N LEU A 90 -9.62 5.22 1.29
CA LEU A 90 -8.67 6.08 1.99
C LEU A 90 -9.20 6.49 3.37
N ASP A 91 -10.44 7.00 3.41
CA ASP A 91 -10.98 7.64 4.61
C ASP A 91 -11.58 6.65 5.61
N CYS A 92 -12.12 5.52 5.14
CA CYS A 92 -12.79 4.51 5.95
C CYS A 92 -11.96 3.23 6.15
N ARG A 93 -10.69 3.27 5.73
CA ARG A 93 -9.74 2.13 5.74
C ARG A 93 -9.76 1.33 7.03
N HIS A 94 -9.60 2.00 8.17
CA HIS A 94 -9.53 1.34 9.49
C HIS A 94 -10.83 0.58 9.84
N ARG A 95 -12.00 1.13 9.48
CA ARG A 95 -13.30 0.48 9.69
C ARG A 95 -13.46 -0.73 8.77
N PHE A 96 -13.01 -0.60 7.53
CA PHE A 96 -13.04 -1.70 6.58
C PHE A 96 -12.14 -2.85 7.02
N LEU A 97 -10.91 -2.55 7.48
CA LEU A 97 -9.99 -3.54 8.02
C LEU A 97 -10.56 -4.21 9.28
N ARG A 98 -11.29 -3.47 10.12
CA ARG A 98 -11.94 -4.05 11.30
C ARG A 98 -13.05 -5.04 10.93
N TRP A 99 -13.85 -4.69 9.93
CA TRP A 99 -14.88 -5.54 9.37
C TRP A 99 -14.32 -6.77 8.64
N SER A 100 -13.18 -6.61 7.94
CA SER A 100 -12.53 -7.71 7.23
C SER A 100 -11.84 -8.67 8.18
N LEU A 101 -11.29 -8.16 9.29
CA LEU A 101 -10.67 -8.96 10.35
C LEU A 101 -11.62 -10.04 10.88
N ASP A 102 -12.88 -9.70 11.17
CA ASP A 102 -13.87 -10.68 11.68
C ASP A 102 -14.11 -11.84 10.70
N ARG A 103 -14.08 -11.54 9.40
CA ARG A 103 -14.25 -12.55 8.33
C ARG A 103 -13.03 -13.43 8.21
N HIS A 104 -11.84 -12.84 8.32
CA HIS A 104 -10.60 -13.60 8.32
C HIS A 104 -10.50 -14.50 9.56
N VAL A 105 -10.88 -14.01 10.75
CA VAL A 105 -10.97 -14.83 11.97
C VAL A 105 -11.95 -16.00 11.77
N THR A 106 -13.11 -15.73 11.17
CA THR A 106 -14.10 -16.79 10.87
C THR A 106 -13.54 -17.82 9.90
N SER A 107 -12.90 -17.38 8.81
CA SER A 107 -12.33 -18.27 7.78
C SER A 107 -11.15 -19.08 8.32
N CYS A 108 -10.29 -18.44 9.11
CA CYS A 108 -9.16 -19.10 9.80
C CYS A 108 -9.60 -20.02 10.93
N GLY A 109 -10.87 -19.98 11.34
CA GLY A 109 -11.47 -20.95 12.27
C GLY A 109 -11.66 -22.34 11.66
N ASP A 110 -11.74 -22.45 10.33
CA ASP A 110 -11.79 -23.73 9.63
C ASP A 110 -10.40 -24.39 9.56
N GLU A 111 -10.31 -25.65 10.00
CA GLU A 111 -9.04 -26.37 10.09
C GLU A 111 -8.43 -26.65 8.70
N ALA A 112 -9.27 -26.86 7.68
CA ALA A 112 -8.79 -27.09 6.31
C ALA A 112 -8.19 -25.82 5.71
N THR A 113 -8.88 -24.69 5.89
CA THR A 113 -8.41 -23.36 5.46
C THR A 113 -7.14 -22.94 6.20
N ARG A 114 -7.08 -23.14 7.52
CA ARG A 114 -5.91 -22.83 8.34
C ARG A 114 -4.65 -23.58 7.88
N LYS A 115 -4.78 -24.83 7.45
CA LYS A 115 -3.64 -25.62 6.93
C LYS A 115 -3.10 -25.08 5.61
N GLN A 116 -3.92 -24.40 4.82
CA GLN A 116 -3.53 -23.82 3.53
C GLN A 116 -2.88 -22.43 3.71
N ALA A 117 -3.31 -21.68 4.71
CA ALA A 117 -2.89 -20.31 4.97
C ALA A 117 -2.36 -20.14 6.41
N LEU A 118 -1.33 -20.93 6.77
CA LEU A 118 -0.82 -21.00 8.14
C LEU A 118 -0.24 -19.67 8.63
N SER A 119 0.53 -18.98 7.78
CA SER A 119 1.23 -17.77 8.18
C SER A 119 0.26 -16.59 8.26
N PHE A 120 -0.66 -16.52 7.31
CA PHE A 120 -1.77 -15.59 7.33
C PHE A 120 -2.66 -15.76 8.57
N CYS A 121 -3.14 -16.97 8.85
CA CYS A 121 -4.04 -17.20 9.98
C CYS A 121 -3.35 -16.96 11.32
N ALA A 122 -2.07 -17.31 11.46
CA ALA A 122 -1.31 -16.95 12.66
C ALA A 122 -1.17 -15.43 12.84
N CYS A 123 -0.98 -14.69 11.74
CA CYS A 123 -0.93 -13.23 11.76
C CYS A 123 -2.28 -12.64 12.19
N VAL A 124 -3.38 -13.12 11.58
CA VAL A 124 -4.76 -12.70 11.91
C VAL A 124 -5.10 -12.96 13.37
N ASP A 125 -4.73 -14.11 13.92
CA ASP A 125 -4.97 -14.45 15.34
C ASP A 125 -4.28 -13.42 16.26
N VAL A 126 -3.01 -13.11 16.00
CA VAL A 126 -2.24 -12.12 16.78
C VAL A 126 -2.86 -10.72 16.67
N ILE A 127 -3.21 -10.30 15.45
CA ILE A 127 -3.82 -8.98 15.25
C ILE A 127 -5.20 -8.92 15.93
N SER A 128 -6.03 -9.95 15.81
CA SER A 128 -7.34 -10.00 16.45
C SER A 128 -7.25 -9.82 17.97
N GLU A 129 -6.29 -10.49 18.62
CA GLU A 129 -6.07 -10.36 20.05
C GLU A 129 -5.60 -8.94 20.41
N SER A 130 -4.70 -8.35 19.61
CA SER A 130 -4.20 -6.98 19.84
C SER A 130 -5.29 -5.93 19.69
N VAL A 131 -6.17 -6.07 18.69
CA VAL A 131 -7.28 -5.15 18.43
C VAL A 131 -8.31 -5.24 19.54
N VAL A 132 -8.71 -6.44 19.98
CA VAL A 132 -9.63 -6.62 21.11
C VAL A 132 -9.08 -5.98 22.40
N LYS A 133 -7.77 -6.14 22.65
CA LYS A 133 -7.11 -5.49 23.79
C LYS A 133 -7.12 -3.96 23.68
N ALA A 134 -6.87 -3.43 22.49
CA ALA A 134 -6.91 -2.00 22.23
C ALA A 134 -8.33 -1.42 22.33
N GLU A 135 -9.35 -2.14 21.84
CA GLU A 135 -10.76 -1.79 21.97
C GLU A 135 -11.21 -1.75 23.43
N ALA A 136 -10.79 -2.73 24.24
CA ALA A 136 -11.04 -2.71 25.68
C ALA A 136 -10.34 -1.54 26.40
N ALA A 137 -9.25 -1.01 25.83
CA ALA A 137 -8.48 0.11 26.35
C ALA A 137 -8.94 1.48 25.81
N LEU A 138 -10.00 1.55 25.00
CA LEU A 138 -10.53 2.81 24.41
C LEU A 138 -10.83 3.89 25.44
N ALA A 139 -11.16 3.50 26.68
CA ALA A 139 -11.37 4.45 27.79
C ALA A 139 -10.11 5.26 28.16
N THR A 140 -8.92 4.83 27.72
CA THR A 140 -7.62 5.43 28.04
C THR A 140 -7.02 6.15 26.83
N ASP A 141 -7.18 5.61 25.63
CA ASP A 141 -6.70 6.20 24.38
C ASP A 141 -7.53 5.69 23.20
N GLU A 142 -8.30 6.58 22.58
CA GLU A 142 -9.20 6.29 21.46
C GLU A 142 -8.43 5.96 20.15
N SER A 143 -7.13 6.29 20.07
CA SER A 143 -6.33 6.10 18.85
C SER A 143 -5.67 4.70 18.76
N LEU A 144 -5.68 3.93 19.85
CA LEU A 144 -5.01 2.63 19.91
C LEU A 144 -5.65 1.59 19.00
N ALA A 145 -6.99 1.45 19.00
CA ALA A 145 -7.66 0.46 18.17
C ALA A 145 -7.49 0.72 16.66
N PRO A 146 -7.63 1.97 16.16
CA PRO A 146 -7.30 2.30 14.78
C PRO A 146 -5.85 2.03 14.39
N ALA A 147 -4.89 2.25 15.30
CA ALA A 147 -3.47 2.00 15.01
C ALA A 147 -3.16 0.48 14.93
N GLU A 148 -3.73 -0.32 15.82
CA GLU A 148 -3.55 -1.77 15.80
C GLU A 148 -4.21 -2.42 14.58
N ILE A 149 -5.40 -1.96 14.18
CA ILE A 149 -6.09 -2.57 13.03
C ILE A 149 -5.37 -2.33 11.70
N LEU A 150 -4.66 -1.20 11.53
CA LEU A 150 -3.85 -0.94 10.34
C LEU A 150 -2.71 -1.96 10.16
N LYS A 151 -2.28 -2.64 11.22
CA LYS A 151 -1.26 -3.69 11.11
C LYS A 151 -1.75 -4.92 10.34
N LEU A 152 -3.07 -5.09 10.18
CA LEU A 152 -3.66 -6.15 9.35
C LEU A 152 -3.18 -6.07 7.89
N GLU A 153 -2.82 -4.89 7.39
CA GLU A 153 -2.27 -4.72 6.05
C GLU A 153 -1.00 -5.56 5.83
N ASN A 154 -0.19 -5.73 6.88
CA ASN A 154 1.00 -6.59 6.82
C ASN A 154 0.63 -8.07 6.68
N CYS A 155 -0.49 -8.50 7.27
CA CYS A 155 -0.98 -9.86 7.10
C CYS A 155 -1.54 -10.08 5.68
N ILE A 156 -2.27 -9.11 5.15
CA ILE A 156 -2.86 -9.19 3.80
C ILE A 156 -1.77 -9.19 2.71
N ALA A 157 -0.59 -8.64 3.01
CA ALA A 157 0.55 -8.65 2.10
C ALA A 157 1.32 -9.99 2.07
N LEU A 158 0.94 -10.99 2.88
CA LEU A 158 1.57 -12.31 2.89
C LEU A 158 1.20 -13.12 1.64
N ASP A 159 2.13 -13.98 1.20
CA ASP A 159 1.94 -14.80 -0.01
C ASP A 159 0.80 -15.82 0.12
N ASP A 160 0.49 -16.27 1.34
CA ASP A 160 -0.59 -17.19 1.65
C ASP A 160 -1.85 -16.49 2.17
N ALA A 161 -1.97 -15.18 1.96
CA ALA A 161 -3.12 -14.40 2.42
C ALA A 161 -4.42 -14.89 1.77
N LEU A 162 -5.46 -15.04 2.60
CA LEU A 162 -6.79 -15.40 2.11
C LEU A 162 -7.46 -14.17 1.50
N GLU A 163 -8.02 -14.35 0.31
CA GLU A 163 -8.85 -13.32 -0.31
C GLU A 163 -10.14 -13.09 0.48
N LEU A 164 -10.68 -11.88 0.37
CA LEU A 164 -12.00 -11.60 0.90
C LEU A 164 -13.06 -12.37 0.11
N PRO A 165 -14.16 -12.79 0.79
CA PRO A 165 -15.27 -13.45 0.12
C PRO A 165 -15.81 -12.58 -1.00
N SER A 166 -16.14 -13.19 -2.14
CA SER A 166 -16.71 -12.46 -3.27
C SER A 166 -18.08 -11.88 -2.89
N LEU A 167 -18.50 -10.80 -3.55
CA LEU A 167 -19.81 -10.18 -3.29
C LEU A 167 -20.95 -11.17 -3.51
N GLU A 168 -20.83 -12.07 -4.48
CA GLU A 168 -21.81 -13.13 -4.77
C GLU A 168 -21.93 -14.10 -3.60
N SER A 169 -20.80 -14.46 -2.98
CA SER A 169 -20.75 -15.35 -1.81
C SER A 169 -21.29 -14.70 -0.53
N LEU A 170 -21.29 -13.36 -0.49
CA LEU A 170 -21.90 -12.55 0.57
C LEU A 170 -23.41 -12.33 0.34
N GLY A 171 -23.99 -12.93 -0.71
CA GLY A 171 -25.43 -12.90 -0.94
C GLY A 171 -25.86 -11.82 -1.92
N VAL A 172 -25.40 -11.87 -3.17
CA VAL A 172 -26.15 -11.24 -4.27
C VAL A 172 -27.38 -12.10 -4.51
N ALA A 173 -28.56 -11.57 -4.18
CA ALA A 173 -29.78 -12.07 -4.81
C ALA A 173 -29.59 -11.89 -6.32
N SER A 174 -29.42 -13.00 -7.04
CA SER A 174 -29.39 -13.02 -8.49
C SER A 174 -30.56 -12.17 -9.00
N ALA A 175 -30.25 -11.13 -9.77
CA ALA A 175 -31.28 -10.42 -10.50
C ALA A 175 -32.02 -11.45 -11.38
N PRO A 176 -33.36 -11.56 -11.32
CA PRO A 176 -34.08 -12.43 -12.23
C PRO A 176 -33.90 -11.90 -13.65
N GLU A 177 -33.55 -12.80 -14.57
CA GLU A 177 -33.57 -12.59 -16.03
C GLU A 177 -34.95 -12.14 -16.54
#